data_AF-A0AAN7ZL93-F1
#
_entry.id   AF-A0AAN7ZL93-F1
#
_cell.length_a   1.000
_cell.length_b   1.000
_cell.length_c   1.000
_cell.angle_alpha   90.00
_cell.angle_beta   90.00
_cell.angle_gamma   90.00
#
_symmetry.space_group_name_H-M   'P 1'
#
loop_
_entity.id
_entity.type
_entity.pdbx_description
1 polymer ?
#
loop_
_entity_poly.entity_id
_entity_poly.type
_entity_poly.pdbx_seq_one_letter_code
_entity_poly.pdbx_strand_id
1 'polypeptide(L)'
;MRLTPLLAGLSCAFLASAAPTTANDVNPFIGKSYYANSAYAGKLEQTVQSFLAEGDELNAARTRTAQRTGTFVWISSIGDIPDIETAIKEAREAKKTTGKDQIVELVLYNLPDRDCSAGESAGELTIAADGLERYKREFVDPFAKAVQKGSDLTFAIVLEPDSLGNVVTNQGIPKCATAGPVYEEGIAYAISQLQKKNVALYVDAAHGGWLGWDGNLEPAAKEFAKVVQMAQNLTKKATIRGFSINVSNYVGLVCFRTESSILLTSHQNPYLATVREPYDEYNNAYDNSHYATVLSSHLIASGLPAHFIVDQGRVAEPGARAAWGDWCNVNPAGFGHVPTADASYLNNANVDSIVWIKPGGESDGACGMAGAPDAGLWFDEYAQMLVENADPSLVPTYS
;
A
#
# COMPACT_ATOMS: atom_id res chain seq x y z
N MET A 1 26.61 -37.14 -48.58
CA MET A 1 25.46 -36.25 -48.84
C MET A 1 24.38 -36.56 -47.81
N ARG A 2 24.42 -35.90 -46.65
CA ARG A 2 23.41 -36.03 -45.58
C ARG A 2 22.78 -34.65 -45.41
N LEU A 3 21.50 -34.54 -45.72
CA LEU A 3 20.69 -33.34 -45.56
C LEU A 3 20.23 -33.24 -44.10
N THR A 4 20.65 -32.17 -43.43
CA THR A 4 20.13 -31.76 -42.11
C THR A 4 18.90 -30.87 -42.35
N PRO A 5 17.75 -31.11 -41.70
CA PRO A 5 16.63 -30.17 -41.78
C PRO A 5 16.85 -29.03 -40.78
N LEU A 6 16.81 -27.79 -41.27
CA LEU A 6 16.67 -26.60 -40.42
C LEU A 6 15.24 -26.60 -39.85
N LEU A 7 15.10 -26.73 -38.52
CA LEU A 7 13.89 -26.32 -37.83
C LEU A 7 13.94 -24.79 -37.66
N ALA A 8 13.03 -24.08 -38.33
CA ALA A 8 12.75 -22.69 -38.05
C ALA A 8 11.92 -22.59 -36.76
N GLY A 9 12.53 -22.09 -35.69
CA GLY A 9 11.82 -21.75 -34.47
C GLY A 9 10.96 -20.50 -34.69
N LEU A 10 9.64 -20.66 -34.67
CA LEU A 10 8.71 -19.53 -34.54
C LEU A 10 8.81 -19.02 -33.10
N SER A 11 9.43 -17.85 -32.91
CA SER A 11 9.33 -17.10 -31.66
C SER A 11 7.96 -16.43 -31.60
N CYS A 12 7.06 -16.94 -30.75
CA CYS A 12 5.88 -16.19 -30.33
C CYS A 12 6.33 -15.03 -29.43
N ALA A 13 6.50 -13.85 -30.01
CA ALA A 13 6.59 -12.61 -29.24
C ALA A 13 5.18 -12.28 -28.74
N PHE A 14 4.93 -12.47 -27.45
CA PHE A 14 3.80 -11.83 -26.77
C PHE A 14 4.09 -10.33 -26.71
N LEU A 15 3.54 -9.58 -27.66
CA LEU A 15 3.44 -8.12 -27.53
C LEU A 15 2.41 -7.84 -26.44
N ALA A 16 2.87 -7.54 -25.23
CA ALA A 16 2.06 -6.90 -24.22
C ALA A 16 1.55 -5.58 -24.82
N SER A 17 0.26 -5.52 -25.15
CA SER A 17 -0.35 -4.30 -25.66
C SER A 17 -0.39 -3.28 -24.53
N ALA A 18 0.57 -2.36 -24.49
CA ALA A 18 0.46 -1.17 -23.66
C ALA A 18 -0.83 -0.44 -24.06
N ALA A 19 -1.66 -0.11 -23.06
CA ALA A 19 -2.88 0.66 -23.28
C ALA A 19 -2.54 2.01 -23.93
N PRO A 20 -3.47 2.63 -24.70
CA PRO A 20 -3.23 3.94 -25.29
C PRO A 20 -3.07 4.97 -24.17
N THR A 21 -1.84 5.47 -23.98
CA THR A 21 -1.56 6.57 -23.07
C THR A 21 -2.22 7.84 -23.62
N THR A 22 -3.31 8.26 -22.98
CA THR A 22 -3.85 9.60 -23.25
C THR A 22 -2.81 10.62 -22.77
N ALA A 23 -2.68 11.76 -23.44
CA ALA A 23 -1.69 12.79 -23.11
C ALA A 23 -1.77 13.38 -21.67
N ASN A 24 -2.72 12.92 -20.85
CA ASN A 24 -2.93 13.31 -19.46
C ASN A 24 -2.63 12.19 -18.44
N ASP A 25 -2.20 11.01 -18.88
CA ASP A 25 -1.82 9.89 -18.02
C ASP A 25 -0.37 10.03 -17.54
N VAL A 26 -0.15 10.87 -16.53
CA VAL A 26 1.18 11.14 -15.96
C VAL A 26 1.26 10.55 -14.56
N ASN A 27 2.24 9.66 -14.33
CA ASN A 27 2.52 9.10 -13.01
C ASN A 27 2.83 10.23 -11.99
N PRO A 28 2.05 10.36 -10.90
CA PRO A 28 2.15 11.48 -9.97
C PRO A 28 3.46 11.49 -9.15
N PHE A 29 4.18 10.37 -9.07
CA PHE A 29 5.41 10.25 -8.29
C PHE A 29 6.66 10.68 -9.05
N ILE A 30 6.64 10.69 -10.39
CA ILE A 30 7.81 11.02 -11.20
C ILE A 30 8.27 12.46 -10.95
N GLY A 31 9.54 12.60 -10.55
CA GLY A 31 10.15 13.89 -10.25
C GLY A 31 9.73 14.51 -8.91
N LYS A 32 9.06 13.75 -8.04
CA LYS A 32 8.67 14.18 -6.69
C LYS A 32 9.51 13.48 -5.62
N SER A 33 9.61 14.11 -4.46
CA SER A 33 10.11 13.49 -3.23
C SER A 33 8.94 13.07 -2.36
N TYR A 34 9.04 11.85 -1.82
CA TYR A 34 8.08 11.28 -0.88
C TYR A 34 8.16 12.04 0.44
N TYR A 35 7.02 12.50 0.94
CA TYR A 35 6.96 13.30 2.15
C TYR A 35 7.26 12.43 3.39
N ALA A 36 8.37 12.71 4.07
CA ALA A 36 8.72 12.11 5.34
C ALA A 36 7.90 12.76 6.47
N ASN A 37 6.88 12.05 6.97
CA ASN A 37 5.99 12.53 8.01
C ASN A 37 6.68 12.62 9.37
N SER A 38 6.74 13.82 9.96
CA SER A 38 7.39 14.06 11.25
C SER A 38 6.80 13.27 12.41
N ALA A 39 5.50 12.96 12.38
CA ALA A 39 4.85 12.19 13.45
C ALA A 39 5.41 10.76 13.52
N TYR A 40 5.56 10.09 12.37
CA TYR A 40 6.17 8.77 12.29
C TYR A 40 7.67 8.82 12.61
N ALA A 41 8.40 9.79 12.05
CA ALA A 41 9.82 9.99 12.35
C ALA A 41 10.07 10.19 13.86
N GLY A 42 9.16 10.87 14.55
CA GLY A 42 9.21 11.07 16.00
C GLY A 42 9.04 9.76 16.79
N LYS A 43 8.20 8.82 16.33
CA LYS A 43 8.05 7.51 16.98
C LYS A 43 9.33 6.68 16.88
N LEU A 44 9.98 6.70 15.71
CA LEU A 44 11.26 6.03 15.47
C LEU A 44 12.42 6.56 16.33
N GLU A 45 12.28 7.72 16.98
CA GLU A 45 13.30 8.20 17.90
C GLU A 45 13.48 7.25 19.09
N GLN A 46 12.40 6.61 19.57
CA GLN A 46 12.51 5.57 20.59
C GLN A 46 13.42 4.44 20.12
N THR A 47 13.22 3.96 18.89
CA THR A 47 14.01 2.87 18.30
C THR A 47 15.47 3.26 18.07
N VAL A 48 15.74 4.53 17.69
CA VAL A 48 17.12 5.06 17.65
C VAL A 48 17.76 4.95 19.03
N GLN A 49 17.08 5.39 20.09
CA GLN A 49 17.61 5.36 21.45
C GLN A 49 17.79 3.92 21.97
N SER A 50 16.90 2.99 21.63
CA SER A 50 17.03 1.57 21.97
C SER A 50 18.32 0.97 21.38
N PHE A 51 18.59 1.17 20.09
CA PHE A 51 19.84 0.69 19.48
C PHE A 51 21.09 1.35 20.09
N LEU A 52 21.05 2.65 20.36
CA LEU A 52 22.17 3.35 20.98
C LEU A 52 22.47 2.85 22.41
N ALA A 53 21.43 2.51 23.18
CA ALA A 53 21.60 1.95 24.52
C ALA A 53 22.33 0.59 24.50
N GLU A 54 22.23 -0.16 23.41
CA GLU A 54 22.93 -1.43 23.18
C GLU A 54 24.30 -1.26 22.50
N GLY A 55 24.65 -0.04 22.10
CA GLY A 55 25.88 0.26 21.36
C GLY A 55 25.81 -0.07 19.86
N ASP A 56 24.61 -0.30 19.31
CA ASP A 56 24.40 -0.56 17.89
C ASP A 56 24.22 0.74 17.08
N GLU A 57 25.35 1.42 16.85
CA GLU A 57 25.41 2.65 16.06
C GLU A 57 24.96 2.46 14.60
N LEU A 58 25.11 1.25 14.06
CA LEU A 58 24.74 0.96 12.67
C LEU A 58 23.23 0.93 12.51
N ASN A 59 22.52 0.17 13.34
CA ASN A 59 21.06 0.11 13.26
C ASN A 59 20.42 1.41 13.73
N ALA A 60 21.01 2.13 14.71
CA ALA A 60 20.58 3.50 15.02
C ALA A 60 20.67 4.43 13.77
N ALA A 61 21.76 4.36 13.00
CA ALA A 61 21.91 5.13 11.77
C ALA A 61 20.95 4.68 10.64
N ARG A 62 20.60 3.39 10.59
CA ARG A 62 19.58 2.86 9.66
C ARG A 62 18.18 3.33 10.03
N THR A 63 17.84 3.37 11.31
CA THR A 63 16.58 3.93 11.82
C THR A 63 16.46 5.41 11.44
N ARG A 64 17.56 6.19 11.51
CA ARG A 64 17.57 7.59 11.03
C ARG A 64 17.31 7.72 9.53
N THR A 65 17.63 6.71 8.73
CA THR A 65 17.24 6.67 7.32
C THR A 65 15.74 6.44 7.19
N ALA A 66 15.15 5.50 7.96
CA ALA A 66 13.70 5.31 8.00
C ALA A 66 12.95 6.58 8.45
N GLN A 67 13.49 7.36 9.40
CA GLN A 67 12.95 8.68 9.80
C GLN A 67 12.89 9.70 8.65
N ARG A 68 13.67 9.50 7.58
CA ARG A 68 13.73 10.38 6.39
C ARG A 68 13.05 9.76 5.17
N THR A 69 12.48 8.57 5.33
CA THR A 69 11.74 7.87 4.28
C THR A 69 10.28 8.32 4.32
N GLY A 70 9.68 8.55 3.15
CA GLY A 70 8.27 8.93 3.06
C GLY A 70 7.35 7.80 3.46
N THR A 71 6.33 8.12 4.27
CA THR A 71 5.28 7.19 4.70
C THR A 71 3.93 7.88 4.67
N PHE A 72 2.87 7.13 4.37
CA PHE A 72 1.52 7.68 4.34
C PHE A 72 1.06 8.16 5.74
N VAL A 73 0.35 9.29 5.77
CA VAL A 73 -0.34 9.78 6.98
C VAL A 73 -1.72 9.15 7.03
N TRP A 74 -2.00 8.36 8.07
CA TRP A 74 -3.29 7.72 8.27
C TRP A 74 -4.27 8.68 8.91
N ILE A 75 -5.32 9.03 8.18
CA ILE A 75 -6.46 9.77 8.71
C ILE A 75 -7.51 8.70 9.03
N SER A 76 -7.48 8.22 10.27
CA SER A 76 -8.19 7.02 10.72
C SER A 76 -9.42 7.31 11.57
N SER A 77 -9.61 8.59 11.94
CA SER A 77 -10.72 9.15 12.69
C SER A 77 -11.01 10.60 12.29
N ILE A 78 -12.17 11.13 12.66
CA ILE A 78 -12.53 12.56 12.53
C ILE A 78 -11.51 13.44 13.27
N GLY A 79 -10.94 12.94 14.38
CA GLY A 79 -9.93 13.64 15.16
C GLY A 79 -8.61 13.86 14.42
N ASP A 80 -8.31 13.02 13.42
CA ASP A 80 -7.03 13.01 12.69
C ASP A 80 -7.02 14.01 11.52
N ILE A 81 -8.17 14.56 11.12
CA ILE A 81 -8.27 15.50 9.98
C ILE A 81 -7.26 16.67 10.04
N PRO A 82 -6.96 17.29 11.21
CA PRO A 82 -5.95 18.33 11.30
C PRO A 82 -4.55 17.91 10.84
N ASP A 83 -4.22 16.61 10.84
CA ASP A 83 -2.92 16.10 10.42
C ASP A 83 -2.66 16.29 8.92
N ILE A 84 -3.72 16.43 8.12
CA ILE A 84 -3.62 16.81 6.70
C ILE A 84 -2.98 18.21 6.57
N GLU A 85 -3.37 19.15 7.43
CA GLU A 85 -2.83 20.51 7.40
C GLU A 85 -1.38 20.54 7.88
N THR A 86 -1.05 19.71 8.88
CA THR A 86 0.34 19.48 9.31
C THR A 86 1.18 18.96 8.15
N ALA A 87 0.73 17.91 7.46
CA ALA A 87 1.43 17.33 6.32
C ALA A 87 1.64 18.33 5.18
N ILE A 88 0.62 19.14 4.86
CA ILE A 88 0.74 20.22 3.88
C ILE A 88 1.81 21.25 4.28
N LYS A 89 1.81 21.67 5.55
CA LYS A 89 2.78 22.65 6.07
C LYS A 89 4.21 22.10 5.98
N GLU A 90 4.42 20.86 6.40
CA GLU A 90 5.73 20.23 6.41
C GLU A 90 6.26 19.95 5.01
N ALA A 91 5.41 19.46 4.10
CA ALA A 91 5.77 19.27 2.70
C ALA A 91 6.18 20.59 2.01
N ARG A 92 5.52 21.70 2.32
CA ARG A 92 5.94 23.03 1.83
C ARG A 92 7.30 23.45 2.36
N GLU A 93 7.58 23.20 3.64
CA GLU A 93 8.89 23.51 4.22
C GLU A 93 9.99 22.60 3.65
N ALA A 94 9.71 21.31 3.44
CA ALA A 94 10.61 20.39 2.77
C ALA A 94 10.92 20.83 1.34
N LYS A 95 9.91 21.27 0.57
CA LYS A 95 10.10 21.85 -0.77
C LYS A 95 10.97 23.10 -0.73
N LYS A 96 10.71 24.01 0.21
CA LYS A 96 11.50 25.24 0.37
C LYS A 96 12.96 24.95 0.73
N THR A 97 13.20 23.96 1.57
CA THR A 97 14.54 23.58 2.05
C THR A 97 15.34 22.83 0.98
N THR A 98 14.71 21.90 0.27
CA THR A 98 15.39 21.00 -0.66
C THR A 98 15.35 21.46 -2.12
N GLY A 99 14.44 22.39 -2.45
CA GLY A 99 14.14 22.78 -3.83
C GLY A 99 13.40 21.69 -4.63
N LYS A 100 13.06 20.55 -4.03
CA LYS A 100 12.37 19.44 -4.68
C LYS A 100 10.87 19.52 -4.45
N ASP A 101 10.08 19.26 -5.48
CA ASP A 101 8.65 19.12 -5.31
C ASP A 101 8.32 17.89 -4.44
N GLN A 102 7.37 18.04 -3.53
CA GLN A 102 6.92 16.96 -2.66
C GLN A 102 5.62 16.33 -3.18
N ILE A 103 5.42 15.06 -2.88
CA ILE A 103 4.12 14.40 -2.93
C ILE A 103 3.67 14.11 -1.49
N VAL A 104 2.46 14.53 -1.13
CA VAL A 104 1.84 14.26 0.17
C VAL A 104 1.03 12.98 0.06
N GLU A 105 1.28 12.05 0.96
CA GLU A 105 0.75 10.69 0.94
C GLU A 105 -0.22 10.51 2.11
N LEU A 106 -1.50 10.22 1.83
CA LEU A 106 -2.57 10.14 2.83
C LEU A 106 -3.35 8.83 2.71
N VAL A 107 -3.79 8.26 3.83
CA VAL A 107 -4.80 7.20 3.86
C VAL A 107 -6.10 7.80 4.41
N LEU A 108 -7.19 7.65 3.66
CA LEU A 108 -8.55 7.95 4.10
C LEU A 108 -9.16 6.62 4.58
N TYR A 109 -9.36 6.45 5.88
CA TYR A 109 -9.72 5.16 6.47
C TYR A 109 -10.65 5.29 7.67
N ASN A 110 -11.96 5.45 7.46
CA ASN A 110 -12.92 5.58 8.57
C ASN A 110 -14.34 5.12 8.22
N LEU A 111 -14.49 4.15 7.31
CA LEU A 111 -15.82 3.63 6.95
C LEU A 111 -16.61 3.15 8.19
N PRO A 112 -17.95 3.33 8.19
CA PRO A 112 -18.81 2.81 9.26
C PRO A 112 -18.77 1.29 9.35
N ASP A 113 -18.75 0.74 10.56
CA ASP A 113 -18.58 -0.69 10.80
C ASP A 113 -17.29 -1.26 10.16
N ARG A 114 -16.21 -0.46 10.13
CA ARG A 114 -14.86 -0.83 9.67
C ARG A 114 -14.42 -2.21 10.17
N ASP A 115 -13.59 -2.88 9.37
CA ASP A 115 -13.05 -4.22 9.60
C ASP A 115 -14.17 -5.21 9.91
N CYS A 116 -15.04 -5.40 8.93
CA CYS A 116 -16.20 -6.24 9.09
C CYS A 116 -15.86 -7.73 9.34
N SER A 117 -14.63 -8.15 9.06
CA SER A 117 -14.16 -9.54 9.17
C SER A 117 -13.16 -9.81 10.30
N ALA A 118 -12.33 -8.84 10.71
CA ALA A 118 -11.20 -9.07 11.63
C ALA A 118 -11.27 -8.35 12.99
N GLY A 119 -11.99 -7.23 13.11
CA GLY A 119 -12.35 -6.60 14.39
C GLY A 119 -11.23 -5.88 15.19
N GLU A 120 -9.95 -6.07 14.87
CA GLU A 120 -8.81 -5.48 15.61
C GLU A 120 -8.63 -3.96 15.40
N SER A 121 -9.16 -3.40 14.31
CA SER A 121 -9.05 -1.97 13.98
C SER A 121 -10.43 -1.29 13.84
N ALA A 122 -11.39 -1.67 14.70
CA ALA A 122 -12.76 -1.13 14.68
C ALA A 122 -12.79 0.42 14.63
N GLY A 123 -13.52 0.96 13.64
CA GLY A 123 -13.67 2.40 13.42
C GLY A 123 -14.63 3.06 14.42
N GLU A 124 -14.59 4.39 14.52
CA GLU A 124 -15.44 5.16 15.44
C GLU A 124 -16.91 5.30 14.96
N LEU A 125 -17.16 5.01 13.68
CA LEU A 125 -18.46 5.15 13.04
C LEU A 125 -19.17 3.81 12.95
N THR A 126 -20.47 3.80 13.23
CA THR A 126 -21.30 2.59 13.10
C THR A 126 -22.54 2.84 12.27
N ILE A 127 -22.97 1.85 11.51
CA ILE A 127 -24.17 1.94 10.65
C ILE A 127 -25.41 2.24 11.50
N ALA A 128 -25.50 1.62 12.68
CA ALA A 128 -26.61 1.81 13.63
C ALA A 128 -26.72 3.25 14.18
N ALA A 129 -25.64 4.04 14.11
CA ALA A 129 -25.58 5.41 14.63
C ALA A 129 -25.41 6.45 13.51
N ASP A 130 -26.10 6.25 12.38
CA ASP A 130 -26.05 7.13 11.21
C ASP A 130 -24.64 7.30 10.63
N GLY A 131 -23.83 6.24 10.74
CA GLY A 131 -22.41 6.28 10.45
C GLY A 131 -22.09 6.74 9.03
N LEU A 132 -22.90 6.39 8.03
CA LEU A 132 -22.65 6.79 6.65
C LEU A 132 -22.80 8.30 6.44
N GLU A 133 -23.83 8.92 6.99
CA GLU A 133 -23.99 10.37 6.87
C GLU A 133 -22.95 11.13 7.68
N ARG A 134 -22.56 10.61 8.85
CA ARG A 134 -21.42 11.13 9.62
C ARG A 134 -20.11 10.99 8.86
N TYR A 135 -19.85 9.84 8.25
CA TYR A 135 -18.68 9.60 7.39
C TYR A 135 -18.62 10.62 6.25
N LYS A 136 -19.73 10.89 5.58
CA LYS A 136 -19.79 11.92 4.53
C LYS A 136 -19.49 13.33 5.09
N ARG A 137 -20.26 13.77 6.08
CA ARG A 137 -20.31 15.17 6.53
C ARG A 137 -19.23 15.57 7.53
N GLU A 138 -18.85 14.65 8.41
CA GLU A 138 -17.91 14.89 9.52
C GLU A 138 -16.50 14.43 9.16
N PHE A 139 -16.35 13.54 8.17
CA PHE A 139 -15.06 12.98 7.79
C PHE A 139 -14.64 13.34 6.35
N VAL A 140 -15.32 12.82 5.32
CA VAL A 140 -14.92 13.03 3.90
C VAL A 140 -14.98 14.49 3.48
N ASP A 141 -16.03 15.22 3.84
CA ASP A 141 -16.18 16.65 3.50
C ASP A 141 -15.06 17.50 4.11
N PRO A 142 -14.77 17.43 5.42
CA PRO A 142 -13.62 18.09 6.02
C PRO A 142 -12.28 17.63 5.46
N PHE A 143 -12.10 16.33 5.19
CA PHE A 143 -10.89 15.78 4.57
C PHE A 143 -10.64 16.44 3.21
N ALA A 144 -11.64 16.46 2.33
CA ALA A 144 -11.54 17.06 1.00
C ALA A 144 -11.28 18.57 1.08
N LYS A 145 -11.87 19.26 2.06
CA LYS A 145 -11.62 20.67 2.33
C LYS A 145 -10.19 20.93 2.82
N ALA A 146 -9.63 20.05 3.65
CA ALA A 146 -8.25 20.15 4.12
C ALA A 146 -7.25 19.96 2.96
N VAL A 147 -7.44 18.92 2.13
CA VAL A 147 -6.62 18.66 0.93
C VAL A 147 -6.62 19.85 -0.03
N GLN A 148 -7.77 20.52 -0.21
CA GLN A 148 -7.87 21.71 -1.08
C GLN A 148 -6.96 22.87 -0.64
N LYS A 149 -6.59 22.96 0.64
CA LYS A 149 -5.66 23.98 1.14
C LYS A 149 -4.23 23.79 0.60
N GLY A 150 -3.90 22.61 0.08
CA GLY A 150 -2.60 22.24 -0.50
C GLY A 150 -2.57 22.21 -2.02
N SER A 151 -3.39 23.00 -2.72
CA SER A 151 -3.51 22.96 -4.20
C SER A 151 -2.20 23.16 -5.00
N ASP A 152 -1.14 23.66 -4.38
CA ASP A 152 0.23 23.81 -4.89
C ASP A 152 1.11 22.54 -4.75
N LEU A 153 0.63 21.53 -4.02
CA LEU A 153 1.29 20.24 -3.81
C LEU A 153 0.59 19.13 -4.62
N THR A 154 1.27 18.01 -4.81
CA THR A 154 0.69 16.78 -5.36
C THR A 154 0.27 15.86 -4.21
N PHE A 155 -0.86 15.18 -4.33
CA PHE A 155 -1.34 14.20 -3.35
C PHE A 155 -1.51 12.82 -3.98
N ALA A 156 -1.06 11.78 -3.26
CA ALA A 156 -1.50 10.40 -3.45
C ALA A 156 -2.37 10.00 -2.25
N ILE A 157 -3.59 9.55 -2.50
CA ILE A 157 -4.56 9.23 -1.45
C ILE A 157 -5.05 7.81 -1.63
N VAL A 158 -4.79 6.97 -0.63
CA VAL A 158 -5.32 5.61 -0.53
C VAL A 158 -6.72 5.68 0.07
N LEU A 159 -7.68 4.99 -0.53
CA LEU A 159 -9.07 4.97 -0.09
C LEU A 159 -9.43 3.63 0.54
N GLU A 160 -9.71 3.68 1.83
CA GLU A 160 -10.36 2.65 2.63
C GLU A 160 -9.75 1.24 2.45
N PRO A 161 -8.53 0.99 2.97
CA PRO A 161 -8.00 -0.35 3.10
C PRO A 161 -8.98 -1.32 3.77
N ASP A 162 -8.86 -2.62 3.48
CA ASP A 162 -9.70 -3.68 4.07
C ASP A 162 -11.23 -3.50 3.86
N SER A 163 -11.64 -2.79 2.80
CA SER A 163 -13.06 -2.54 2.51
C SER A 163 -13.60 -3.45 1.39
N LEU A 164 -13.33 -3.12 0.13
CA LEU A 164 -13.90 -3.79 -1.03
C LEU A 164 -13.41 -5.24 -1.19
N GLY A 165 -12.24 -5.59 -0.64
CA GLY A 165 -11.83 -6.99 -0.52
C GLY A 165 -12.85 -7.83 0.26
N ASN A 166 -13.38 -7.29 1.37
CA ASN A 166 -14.43 -7.93 2.14
C ASN A 166 -15.77 -7.98 1.39
N VAL A 167 -16.06 -6.97 0.55
CA VAL A 167 -17.25 -6.97 -0.32
C VAL A 167 -17.19 -8.13 -1.33
N VAL A 168 -16.01 -8.42 -1.86
CA VAL A 168 -15.83 -9.49 -2.85
C VAL A 168 -15.90 -10.88 -2.22
N THR A 169 -15.19 -11.13 -1.10
CA THR A 169 -15.00 -12.52 -0.61
C THR A 169 -15.73 -12.87 0.67
N ASN A 170 -16.11 -11.88 1.49
CA ASN A 170 -16.52 -12.10 2.88
C ASN A 170 -18.00 -11.83 3.12
N GLN A 171 -18.83 -11.86 2.07
CA GLN A 171 -20.29 -11.71 2.15
C GLN A 171 -21.00 -12.82 2.96
N GLY A 172 -20.31 -13.92 3.27
CA GLY A 172 -20.80 -14.93 4.22
C GLY A 172 -20.78 -14.47 5.67
N ILE A 173 -20.05 -13.40 6.00
CA ILE A 173 -19.99 -12.80 7.34
C ILE A 173 -21.13 -11.78 7.48
N PRO A 174 -22.08 -11.93 8.43
CA PRO A 174 -23.24 -11.04 8.54
C PRO A 174 -22.91 -9.55 8.67
N LYS A 175 -21.82 -9.22 9.39
CA LYS A 175 -21.33 -7.84 9.51
C LYS A 175 -20.90 -7.30 8.14
N CYS A 176 -20.14 -8.07 7.36
CA CYS A 176 -19.71 -7.68 6.01
C CYS A 176 -20.85 -7.59 5.00
N ALA A 177 -21.83 -8.50 5.06
CA ALA A 177 -23.02 -8.45 4.21
C ALA A 177 -23.85 -7.17 4.47
N THR A 178 -23.90 -6.72 5.73
CA THR A 178 -24.58 -5.48 6.12
C THR A 178 -23.77 -4.24 5.73
N ALA A 179 -22.45 -4.29 5.90
CA ALA A 179 -21.56 -3.17 5.64
C ALA A 179 -21.25 -2.95 4.15
N GLY A 180 -21.33 -3.99 3.31
CA GLY A 180 -20.93 -3.93 1.90
C GLY A 180 -21.54 -2.76 1.11
N PRO A 181 -22.88 -2.59 1.10
CA PRO A 181 -23.50 -1.45 0.42
C PRO A 181 -23.07 -0.09 1.00
N VAL A 182 -22.77 -0.01 2.30
CA VAL A 182 -22.29 1.20 2.97
C VAL A 182 -20.85 1.52 2.57
N TYR A 183 -20.00 0.50 2.42
CA TYR A 183 -18.63 0.66 1.92
C TYR A 183 -18.63 1.19 0.49
N GLU A 184 -19.44 0.58 -0.38
CA GLU A 184 -19.59 1.00 -1.77
C GLU A 184 -20.02 2.47 -1.88
N GLU A 185 -21.05 2.87 -1.14
CA GLU A 185 -21.55 4.25 -1.15
C GLU A 185 -20.55 5.25 -0.54
N GLY A 186 -19.91 4.89 0.57
CA GLY A 186 -18.90 5.72 1.23
C GLY A 186 -17.68 5.98 0.34
N ILE A 187 -17.13 4.93 -0.28
CA ILE A 187 -15.97 5.06 -1.17
C ILE A 187 -16.36 5.82 -2.44
N ALA A 188 -17.54 5.55 -3.03
CA ALA A 188 -18.04 6.32 -4.16
C ALA A 188 -18.18 7.81 -3.84
N TYR A 189 -18.66 8.14 -2.63
CA TYR A 189 -18.74 9.52 -2.15
C TYR A 189 -17.35 10.15 -1.99
N ALA A 190 -16.40 9.47 -1.36
CA ALA A 190 -15.01 9.94 -1.22
C ALA A 190 -14.35 10.22 -2.57
N ILE A 191 -14.48 9.30 -3.53
CA ILE A 191 -14.02 9.51 -4.91
C ILE A 191 -14.65 10.79 -5.47
N SER A 192 -15.97 10.98 -5.33
CA SER A 192 -16.68 12.14 -5.88
C SER A 192 -16.19 13.49 -5.31
N GLN A 193 -15.85 13.55 -4.02
CA GLN A 193 -15.43 14.80 -3.36
C GLN A 193 -13.97 15.18 -3.63
N LEU A 194 -13.12 14.19 -3.96
CA LEU A 194 -11.68 14.38 -4.12
C LEU A 194 -11.22 14.61 -5.57
N GLN A 195 -12.13 15.00 -6.47
CA GLN A 195 -11.84 15.26 -7.88
C GLN A 195 -11.09 16.59 -8.09
N LYS A 196 -9.78 16.60 -7.83
CA LYS A 196 -8.86 17.73 -8.06
C LYS A 196 -7.69 17.33 -8.94
N LYS A 197 -7.18 18.26 -9.75
CA LYS A 197 -6.10 17.99 -10.73
C LYS A 197 -4.79 17.53 -10.09
N ASN A 198 -4.54 17.93 -8.86
CA ASN A 198 -3.33 17.64 -8.10
C ASN A 198 -3.50 16.43 -7.15
N VAL A 199 -4.61 15.70 -7.24
CA VAL A 199 -4.93 14.56 -6.38
C VAL A 199 -5.01 13.29 -7.22
N ALA A 200 -4.21 12.29 -6.87
CA ALA A 200 -4.26 10.94 -7.41
C ALA A 200 -4.90 10.00 -6.38
N LEU A 201 -6.03 9.40 -6.74
CA LEU A 201 -6.77 8.48 -5.87
C LEU A 201 -6.42 7.03 -6.20
N TYR A 202 -6.10 6.25 -5.17
CA TYR A 202 -5.83 4.83 -5.25
C TYR A 202 -6.84 4.09 -4.37
N VAL A 203 -7.76 3.34 -4.98
CA VAL A 203 -8.72 2.52 -4.23
C VAL A 203 -8.00 1.27 -3.73
N ASP A 204 -8.18 0.90 -2.47
CA ASP A 204 -7.53 -0.32 -1.98
C ASP A 204 -8.06 -1.58 -2.68
N ALA A 205 -7.12 -2.41 -3.12
CA ALA A 205 -7.37 -3.67 -3.80
C ALA A 205 -6.70 -4.84 -3.05
N ALA A 206 -6.60 -4.76 -1.72
CA ALA A 206 -6.08 -5.83 -0.87
C ALA A 206 -4.69 -6.33 -1.33
N HIS A 207 -4.48 -7.64 -1.41
CA HIS A 207 -3.20 -8.24 -1.82
C HIS A 207 -3.42 -9.54 -2.62
N GLY A 208 -2.35 -10.05 -3.23
CA GLY A 208 -2.41 -11.23 -4.12
C GLY A 208 -2.98 -12.48 -3.44
N GLY A 209 -2.66 -12.69 -2.17
CA GLY A 209 -3.20 -13.77 -1.34
C GLY A 209 -4.69 -13.71 -1.03
N TRP A 210 -5.33 -12.60 -1.35
CA TRP A 210 -6.75 -12.39 -1.09
C TRP A 210 -7.56 -12.29 -2.39
N LEU A 211 -7.33 -11.25 -3.20
CA LEU A 211 -8.09 -11.03 -4.44
C LEU A 211 -7.36 -11.55 -5.69
N GLY A 212 -6.10 -11.97 -5.55
CA GLY A 212 -5.28 -12.43 -6.66
C GLY A 212 -5.59 -13.85 -7.15
N TRP A 213 -6.40 -14.62 -6.42
CA TRP A 213 -6.90 -15.92 -6.88
C TRP A 213 -7.72 -15.76 -8.17
N ASP A 214 -7.54 -16.65 -9.15
CA ASP A 214 -8.19 -16.55 -10.47
C ASP A 214 -9.72 -16.35 -10.39
N GLY A 215 -10.38 -17.00 -9.43
CA GLY A 215 -11.82 -16.88 -9.21
C GLY A 215 -12.27 -15.52 -8.64
N ASN A 216 -11.37 -14.74 -8.06
CA ASN A 216 -11.65 -13.45 -7.41
C ASN A 216 -11.31 -12.24 -8.31
N LEU A 217 -10.46 -12.40 -9.33
CA LEU A 217 -9.99 -11.30 -10.18
C LEU A 217 -11.13 -10.59 -10.95
N GLU A 218 -11.98 -11.35 -11.64
CA GLU A 218 -13.12 -10.76 -12.38
C GLU A 218 -14.18 -10.15 -11.44
N PRO A 219 -14.62 -10.83 -10.36
CA PRO A 219 -15.49 -10.22 -9.36
C PRO A 219 -14.93 -8.92 -8.77
N ALA A 220 -13.65 -8.89 -8.41
CA ALA A 220 -13.01 -7.70 -7.87
C ALA A 220 -13.04 -6.53 -8.85
N ALA A 221 -12.65 -6.75 -10.12
CA ALA A 221 -12.68 -5.70 -11.14
C ALA A 221 -14.09 -5.15 -11.38
N LYS A 222 -15.13 -6.00 -11.36
CA LYS A 222 -16.53 -5.56 -11.46
C LYS A 222 -16.97 -4.73 -10.26
N GLU A 223 -16.57 -5.12 -9.06
CA GLU A 223 -16.89 -4.38 -7.83
C GLU A 223 -16.25 -2.99 -7.84
N PHE A 224 -14.96 -2.90 -8.20
CA PHE A 224 -14.31 -1.60 -8.38
C PHE A 224 -14.99 -0.73 -9.44
N ALA A 225 -15.43 -1.34 -10.55
CA ALA A 225 -16.09 -0.61 -11.64
C ALA A 225 -17.46 -0.07 -11.21
N LYS A 226 -18.20 -0.85 -10.43
CA LYS A 226 -19.47 -0.45 -9.82
C LYS A 226 -19.28 0.77 -8.91
N VAL A 227 -18.29 0.75 -8.01
CA VAL A 227 -18.02 1.88 -7.09
C VAL A 227 -17.61 3.15 -7.85
N VAL A 228 -16.75 3.02 -8.86
CA VAL A 228 -16.37 4.17 -9.71
C VAL A 228 -17.57 4.70 -10.50
N GLN A 229 -18.45 3.83 -11.00
CA GLN A 229 -19.69 4.24 -11.66
C GLN A 229 -20.64 4.96 -10.70
N MET A 230 -20.76 4.50 -9.45
CA MET A 230 -21.52 5.20 -8.40
C MET A 230 -20.95 6.61 -8.16
N ALA A 231 -19.62 6.74 -8.08
CA ALA A 231 -18.98 8.06 -7.95
C ALA A 231 -19.27 8.97 -9.15
N GLN A 232 -19.32 8.41 -10.37
CA GLN A 232 -19.65 9.16 -11.59
C GLN A 232 -21.10 9.65 -11.64
N ASN A 233 -22.02 8.95 -10.99
CA ASN A 233 -23.40 9.40 -10.82
C ASN A 233 -23.50 10.60 -9.87
N LEU A 234 -22.60 10.71 -8.89
CA LEU A 234 -22.51 11.85 -7.98
C LEU A 234 -21.77 13.04 -8.61
N THR A 235 -20.64 12.77 -9.28
CA THR A 235 -19.80 13.79 -9.92
C THR A 235 -19.43 13.33 -11.33
N LYS A 236 -19.91 14.05 -12.34
CA LYS A 236 -19.67 13.70 -13.74
C LYS A 236 -18.17 13.64 -14.05
N LYS A 237 -17.72 12.54 -14.64
CA LYS A 237 -16.30 12.23 -14.93
C LYS A 237 -15.43 12.01 -13.68
N ALA A 238 -16.03 11.71 -12.53
CA ALA A 238 -15.26 11.22 -11.39
C ALA A 238 -14.38 10.04 -11.84
N THR A 239 -13.12 10.08 -11.43
CA THR A 239 -12.11 9.13 -11.83
C THR A 239 -11.16 8.85 -10.67
N ILE A 240 -10.40 7.77 -10.81
CA ILE A 240 -9.32 7.38 -9.91
C ILE A 240 -8.03 7.29 -10.74
N ARG A 241 -6.88 7.36 -10.07
CA ARG A 241 -5.60 7.05 -10.72
C ARG A 241 -5.47 5.54 -10.89
N GLY A 242 -5.79 4.78 -9.85
CA GLY A 242 -5.62 3.34 -9.86
C GLY A 242 -5.92 2.72 -8.51
N PHE A 243 -5.09 1.76 -8.09
CA PHE A 243 -5.31 0.93 -6.91
C PHE A 243 -4.10 0.87 -5.99
N SER A 244 -4.31 0.74 -4.68
CA SER A 244 -3.24 0.34 -3.75
C SER A 244 -3.31 -1.16 -3.51
N ILE A 245 -2.15 -1.80 -3.41
CA ILE A 245 -2.06 -3.22 -3.06
C ILE A 245 -1.01 -3.44 -1.96
N ASN A 246 -1.19 -4.54 -1.23
CA ASN A 246 -0.35 -4.98 -0.11
C ASN A 246 -0.36 -4.07 1.12
N VAL A 247 -1.30 -3.14 1.22
CA VAL A 247 -1.41 -2.22 2.37
C VAL A 247 -1.45 -3.00 3.67
N SER A 248 -0.54 -2.68 4.59
CA SER A 248 -0.41 -3.37 5.90
C SER A 248 -0.15 -4.88 5.82
N ASN A 249 0.23 -5.42 4.67
CA ASN A 249 0.55 -6.84 4.51
C ASN A 249 2.04 -7.03 4.19
N TYR A 250 2.43 -8.26 3.91
CA TYR A 250 3.82 -8.73 3.81
C TYR A 250 4.02 -9.56 2.55
N VAL A 251 3.15 -9.41 1.53
CA VAL A 251 3.33 -10.11 0.25
C VAL A 251 4.62 -9.60 -0.39
N GLY A 252 5.48 -10.55 -0.76
CA GLY A 252 6.82 -10.30 -1.25
C GLY A 252 7.84 -11.10 -0.45
N LEU A 253 8.55 -11.99 -1.12
CA LEU A 253 9.45 -12.95 -0.49
C LEU A 253 10.88 -12.40 -0.47
N VAL A 254 11.50 -12.36 0.72
CA VAL A 254 12.96 -12.21 0.90
C VAL A 254 13.63 -13.57 0.72
N CYS A 255 14.87 -13.71 0.23
CA CYS A 255 15.47 -15.06 0.06
C CYS A 255 16.02 -15.66 1.38
N PHE A 256 16.11 -17.00 1.39
CA PHE A 256 16.78 -17.82 2.42
C PHE A 256 18.18 -17.29 2.78
N ARG A 257 18.39 -16.90 4.04
CA ARG A 257 19.72 -16.89 4.66
C ARG A 257 20.03 -18.27 5.25
N THR A 258 21.12 -18.89 4.81
CA THR A 258 21.74 -20.00 5.58
C THR A 258 22.99 -19.46 6.26
N GLU A 259 23.23 -19.87 7.51
CA GLU A 259 24.32 -19.36 8.38
C GLU A 259 25.74 -19.65 7.89
N SER A 260 25.92 -20.18 6.68
CA SER A 260 27.23 -20.59 6.18
C SER A 260 27.27 -20.45 4.67
N SER A 261 28.05 -19.47 4.22
CA SER A 261 28.34 -19.09 2.83
C SER A 261 27.43 -18.00 2.24
N ILE A 262 28.04 -16.82 2.19
CA ILE A 262 27.77 -15.77 1.21
C ILE A 262 27.80 -16.40 -0.19
N LEU A 263 26.62 -16.72 -0.73
CA LEU A 263 26.37 -16.77 -2.17
C LEU A 263 25.61 -15.49 -2.52
N LEU A 264 26.38 -14.41 -2.69
CA LEU A 264 25.98 -13.25 -3.46
C LEU A 264 25.55 -13.73 -4.85
N THR A 265 24.30 -13.50 -5.24
CA THR A 265 23.89 -12.80 -6.48
C THR A 265 22.37 -12.88 -6.67
N SER A 266 21.60 -12.13 -5.89
CA SER A 266 20.76 -11.06 -6.41
C SER A 266 20.30 -10.25 -5.21
N HIS A 267 20.35 -8.92 -5.28
CA HIS A 267 19.45 -8.13 -4.45
C HIS A 267 18.05 -8.56 -4.89
N GLN A 268 17.35 -9.34 -4.07
CA GLN A 268 15.99 -9.74 -4.42
C GLN A 268 15.09 -8.53 -4.23
N ASN A 269 14.31 -8.25 -5.26
CA ASN A 269 13.25 -7.25 -5.18
C ASN A 269 12.07 -7.97 -4.52
N PRO A 270 11.73 -7.73 -3.24
CA PRO A 270 10.62 -8.45 -2.58
C PRO A 270 9.28 -8.23 -3.31
N TYR A 271 9.17 -7.17 -4.11
CA TYR A 271 8.03 -6.94 -4.99
C TYR A 271 7.99 -7.86 -6.25
N LEU A 272 9.12 -8.45 -6.65
CA LEU A 272 9.29 -9.46 -7.71
C LEU A 272 9.90 -10.74 -7.12
N ALA A 273 9.08 -11.62 -6.56
CA ALA A 273 9.55 -12.79 -5.85
C ALA A 273 10.27 -13.77 -6.79
N THR A 274 11.48 -14.19 -6.42
CA THR A 274 12.25 -15.21 -7.17
C THR A 274 12.00 -16.63 -6.66
N VAL A 275 11.47 -16.76 -5.45
CA VAL A 275 11.08 -18.03 -4.84
C VAL A 275 9.59 -17.91 -4.47
N ARG A 276 8.87 -19.03 -4.48
CA ARG A 276 7.46 -19.11 -4.10
C ARG A 276 7.31 -19.76 -2.75
N GLU A 277 6.33 -19.31 -1.98
CA GLU A 277 5.98 -19.90 -0.69
C GLU A 277 5.01 -21.07 -0.88
N PRO A 278 5.06 -22.14 -0.07
CA PRO A 278 4.18 -23.30 -0.27
C PRO A 278 2.69 -22.96 -0.27
N TYR A 279 2.28 -21.92 0.46
CA TYR A 279 0.88 -21.49 0.54
C TYR A 279 0.39 -20.73 -0.71
N ASP A 280 1.26 -20.39 -1.66
CA ASP A 280 0.91 -19.66 -2.89
C ASP A 280 0.85 -20.53 -4.16
N GLU A 281 1.07 -21.85 -4.04
CA GLU A 281 1.37 -22.77 -5.17
C GLU A 281 0.38 -22.65 -6.36
N TYR A 282 -0.90 -22.40 -6.10
CA TYR A 282 -1.97 -22.32 -7.11
C TYR A 282 -2.45 -20.90 -7.43
N ASN A 283 -1.79 -19.89 -6.89
CA ASN A 283 -2.18 -18.49 -7.09
C ASN A 283 -1.19 -17.81 -8.05
N ASN A 284 -1.68 -17.28 -9.17
CA ASN A 284 -0.86 -16.56 -10.14
C ASN A 284 -0.39 -15.20 -9.62
N ALA A 285 -0.97 -14.68 -8.54
CA ALA A 285 -0.61 -13.45 -7.84
C ALA A 285 0.27 -13.71 -6.61
N TYR A 286 1.28 -14.57 -6.75
CA TYR A 286 2.21 -14.97 -5.68
C TYR A 286 3.13 -13.85 -5.19
N ASP A 287 3.31 -12.78 -5.97
CA ASP A 287 3.91 -11.53 -5.53
C ASP A 287 3.10 -10.32 -6.01
N ASN A 288 3.52 -9.13 -5.56
CA ASN A 288 2.78 -7.90 -5.84
C ASN A 288 2.87 -7.45 -7.30
N SER A 289 3.97 -7.72 -8.01
CA SER A 289 4.09 -7.41 -9.43
C SER A 289 3.17 -8.29 -10.28
N HIS A 290 3.16 -9.59 -9.99
CA HIS A 290 2.26 -10.53 -10.64
C HIS A 290 0.82 -10.20 -10.32
N TYR A 291 0.49 -9.85 -9.07
CA TYR A 291 -0.86 -9.43 -8.71
C TYR A 291 -1.32 -8.22 -9.52
N ALA A 292 -0.52 -7.15 -9.57
CA ALA A 292 -0.81 -5.97 -10.40
C ALA A 292 -1.01 -6.36 -11.87
N THR A 293 -0.18 -7.26 -12.39
CA THR A 293 -0.24 -7.73 -13.78
C THR A 293 -1.52 -8.50 -14.07
N VAL A 294 -1.86 -9.52 -13.28
CA VAL A 294 -3.04 -10.35 -13.54
C VAL A 294 -4.34 -9.55 -13.37
N LEU A 295 -4.41 -8.70 -12.35
CA LEU A 295 -5.58 -7.85 -12.10
C LEU A 295 -5.77 -6.78 -13.20
N SER A 296 -4.68 -6.22 -13.75
CA SER A 296 -4.73 -5.15 -14.77
C SER A 296 -5.66 -5.48 -15.95
N SER A 297 -5.62 -6.72 -16.43
CA SER A 297 -6.41 -7.17 -17.59
C SER A 297 -7.91 -7.12 -17.31
N HIS A 298 -8.33 -7.51 -16.10
CA HIS A 298 -9.72 -7.48 -15.66
C HIS A 298 -10.21 -6.05 -15.40
N LEU A 299 -9.35 -5.19 -14.85
CA LEU A 299 -9.64 -3.77 -14.66
C LEU A 299 -9.88 -3.06 -16.00
N ILE A 300 -8.98 -3.25 -16.97
CA ILE A 300 -9.10 -2.66 -18.32
C ILE A 300 -10.39 -3.17 -19.00
N ALA A 301 -10.67 -4.48 -18.90
CA ALA A 301 -11.90 -5.05 -19.43
C ALA A 301 -13.17 -4.48 -18.78
N SER A 302 -13.07 -4.02 -17.53
CA SER A 302 -14.15 -3.35 -16.79
C SER A 302 -14.18 -1.83 -16.99
N GLY A 303 -13.35 -1.28 -17.88
CA GLY A 303 -13.30 0.15 -18.20
C GLY A 303 -12.57 1.01 -17.16
N LEU A 304 -11.73 0.41 -16.33
CA LEU A 304 -10.97 1.08 -15.28
C LEU A 304 -9.51 1.33 -15.68
N PRO A 305 -8.87 2.34 -15.08
CA PRO A 305 -7.41 2.48 -15.17
C PRO A 305 -6.72 1.31 -14.46
N ALA A 306 -5.53 0.93 -14.92
CA ALA A 306 -4.72 -0.14 -14.35
C ALA A 306 -3.35 0.39 -13.92
N HIS A 307 -3.38 1.32 -12.96
CA HIS A 307 -2.20 1.81 -12.27
C HIS A 307 -2.21 1.35 -10.81
N PHE A 308 -1.04 1.09 -10.25
CA PHE A 308 -0.90 0.56 -8.90
C PHE A 308 0.16 1.30 -8.10
N ILE A 309 -0.09 1.48 -6.81
CA ILE A 309 0.97 1.68 -5.82
C ILE A 309 1.04 0.45 -4.92
N VAL A 310 2.25 0.10 -4.51
CA VAL A 310 2.50 -1.12 -3.74
C VAL A 310 3.14 -0.80 -2.41
N ASP A 311 2.49 -1.19 -1.32
CA ASP A 311 3.09 -1.12 -0.01
C ASP A 311 4.24 -2.14 0.10
N GLN A 312 5.43 -1.67 0.47
CA GLN A 312 6.60 -2.48 0.82
C GLN A 312 7.20 -2.00 2.15
N GLY A 313 6.42 -1.30 2.97
CA GLY A 313 6.84 -0.86 4.31
C GLY A 313 7.19 -2.04 5.21
N ARG A 314 6.61 -3.22 4.96
CA ARG A 314 6.94 -4.46 5.66
C ARG A 314 6.94 -5.63 4.69
N VAL A 315 7.93 -6.49 4.82
CA VAL A 315 8.08 -7.73 4.05
C VAL A 315 8.35 -8.87 5.02
N ALA A 316 7.70 -10.02 4.80
CA ALA A 316 7.90 -11.19 5.63
C ALA A 316 9.17 -11.92 5.18
N GLU A 317 9.97 -12.37 6.14
CA GLU A 317 11.06 -13.31 5.85
C GLU A 317 10.46 -14.68 5.46
N PRO A 318 11.17 -15.52 4.68
CA PRO A 318 10.71 -16.85 4.29
C PRO A 318 10.21 -17.69 5.45
N GLY A 319 9.03 -18.27 5.28
CA GLY A 319 8.43 -19.14 6.30
C GLY A 319 7.99 -18.42 7.57
N ALA A 320 8.04 -17.08 7.63
CA ALA A 320 7.52 -16.31 8.76
C ALA A 320 5.98 -16.39 8.89
N ARG A 321 5.30 -16.78 7.80
CA ARG A 321 3.86 -17.02 7.78
C ARG A 321 3.58 -18.50 7.60
N ALA A 322 2.73 -19.06 8.46
CA ALA A 322 2.24 -20.43 8.30
C ALA A 322 1.14 -20.50 7.24
N ALA A 323 0.35 -19.43 7.11
CA ALA A 323 -0.66 -19.25 6.08
C ALA A 323 -0.62 -17.83 5.51
N TRP A 324 -1.08 -17.66 4.26
CA TRP A 324 -1.10 -16.35 3.63
C TRP A 324 -2.02 -15.33 4.34
N GLY A 325 -3.01 -15.84 5.09
CA GLY A 325 -3.89 -15.05 5.93
C GLY A 325 -3.27 -14.61 7.26
N ASP A 326 -2.02 -14.97 7.56
CA ASP A 326 -1.32 -14.45 8.74
C ASP A 326 -0.86 -13.01 8.45
N TRP A 327 -1.53 -12.04 9.06
CA TRP A 327 -1.32 -10.60 8.79
C TRP A 327 -0.93 -9.80 10.04
N CYS A 328 -1.25 -10.26 11.25
CA CYS A 328 -1.03 -9.47 12.45
C CYS A 328 0.40 -9.62 12.97
N ASN A 329 1.17 -8.53 13.01
CA ASN A 329 2.54 -8.45 13.56
C ASN A 329 3.39 -9.67 13.21
N VAL A 330 3.49 -9.98 11.90
CA VAL A 330 4.22 -11.15 11.39
C VAL A 330 5.68 -11.06 11.81
N ASN A 331 6.25 -12.16 12.29
CA ASN A 331 7.63 -12.26 12.77
C ASN A 331 8.23 -13.60 12.31
N PRO A 332 9.43 -13.61 11.69
CA PRO A 332 10.26 -12.45 11.37
C PRO A 332 9.79 -11.63 10.15
N ALA A 333 9.96 -10.31 10.24
CA ALA A 333 9.71 -9.36 9.15
C ALA A 333 10.79 -8.28 9.11
N GLY A 334 10.93 -7.63 7.95
CA GLY A 334 11.88 -6.55 7.66
C GLY A 334 11.21 -5.36 6.98
N PHE A 335 11.85 -4.17 7.02
CA PHE A 335 11.52 -3.11 6.06
C PHE A 335 11.85 -3.60 4.64
N GLY A 336 10.93 -3.39 3.69
CA GLY A 336 11.21 -3.65 2.28
C GLY A 336 11.96 -2.50 1.62
N HIS A 337 11.96 -2.51 0.28
CA HIS A 337 12.57 -1.43 -0.48
C HIS A 337 11.93 -0.08 -0.16
N VAL A 338 12.76 0.95 -0.01
CA VAL A 338 12.30 2.34 0.20
C VAL A 338 11.43 2.82 -0.96
N PRO A 339 10.52 3.79 -0.78
CA PRO A 339 9.66 4.28 -1.85
C PRO A 339 10.43 4.70 -3.11
N THR A 340 9.95 4.26 -4.27
CA THR A 340 10.57 4.55 -5.57
C THR A 340 9.58 4.47 -6.72
N ALA A 341 9.71 5.39 -7.67
CA ALA A 341 9.03 5.41 -8.96
C ALA A 341 10.01 5.13 -10.12
N ASP A 342 11.20 4.60 -9.81
CA ASP A 342 12.20 4.23 -10.81
C ASP A 342 11.69 3.04 -11.64
N ALA A 343 11.39 3.29 -12.91
CA ALA A 343 10.87 2.29 -13.83
C ALA A 343 11.78 1.06 -13.99
N SER A 344 13.10 1.20 -13.81
CA SER A 344 14.04 0.08 -13.87
C SER A 344 13.93 -0.85 -12.66
N TYR A 345 13.62 -0.29 -11.49
CA TYR A 345 13.35 -1.07 -10.28
C TYR A 345 11.97 -1.74 -10.37
N LEU A 346 10.95 -0.97 -10.78
CA LEU A 346 9.58 -1.45 -10.86
C LEU A 346 9.43 -2.55 -11.91
N ASN A 347 10.06 -2.41 -13.08
CA ASN A 347 9.96 -3.37 -14.18
C ASN A 347 8.52 -3.85 -14.47
N ASN A 348 7.55 -2.96 -14.27
CA ASN A 348 6.13 -3.22 -14.48
C ASN A 348 5.44 -1.90 -14.84
N ALA A 349 4.93 -1.81 -16.06
CA ALA A 349 4.32 -0.58 -16.58
C ALA A 349 2.99 -0.22 -15.91
N ASN A 350 2.37 -1.14 -15.17
CA ASN A 350 1.16 -0.89 -14.41
C ASN A 350 1.46 -0.32 -13.01
N VAL A 351 2.70 -0.34 -12.52
CA VAL A 351 3.03 0.17 -11.19
C VAL A 351 3.58 1.59 -11.28
N ASP A 352 2.94 2.52 -10.58
CA ASP A 352 3.36 3.90 -10.47
C ASP A 352 4.50 4.07 -9.46
N SER A 353 4.43 3.35 -8.32
CA SER A 353 5.44 3.47 -7.26
C SER A 353 5.42 2.29 -6.28
N ILE A 354 6.59 1.92 -5.77
CA ILE A 354 6.70 1.32 -4.43
C ILE A 354 6.57 2.44 -3.41
N VAL A 355 5.84 2.19 -2.33
CA VAL A 355 5.56 3.14 -1.24
C VAL A 355 5.56 2.42 0.10
N TRP A 356 5.62 3.17 1.21
CA TRP A 356 5.39 2.65 2.56
C TRP A 356 4.07 3.21 3.07
N ILE A 357 3.00 2.41 3.01
CA ILE A 357 1.66 2.85 3.41
C ILE A 357 1.48 2.61 4.91
N LYS A 358 1.63 1.37 5.39
CA LYS A 358 1.65 1.07 6.83
C LYS A 358 2.97 1.56 7.46
N PRO A 359 2.94 2.43 8.48
CA PRO A 359 4.16 2.84 9.17
C PRO A 359 4.69 1.67 10.02
N GLY A 360 5.81 1.07 9.59
CA GLY A 360 6.42 -0.06 10.29
C GLY A 360 6.82 0.30 11.72
N GLY A 361 6.44 -0.54 12.68
CA GLY A 361 6.57 -0.26 14.13
C GLY A 361 5.27 0.16 14.80
N GLU A 362 4.25 0.59 14.05
CA GLU A 362 2.89 0.69 14.59
C GLU A 362 2.23 -0.70 14.56
N SER A 363 1.78 -1.18 15.72
CA SER A 363 1.16 -2.51 15.86
C SER A 363 -0.05 -2.69 14.94
N ASP A 364 -0.28 -3.92 14.50
CA ASP A 364 -1.48 -4.36 13.78
C ASP A 364 -2.65 -4.69 14.72
N GLY A 365 -2.38 -4.87 16.02
CA GLY A 365 -3.33 -5.38 17.02
C GLY A 365 -2.59 -6.19 18.08
N ALA A 366 -3.28 -6.60 19.16
CA ALA A 366 -2.68 -7.37 20.25
C ALA A 366 -2.56 -8.88 19.89
N CYS A 367 -1.94 -9.17 18.73
CA CYS A 367 -1.80 -10.50 18.14
C CYS A 367 -0.45 -10.68 17.42
N GLY A 368 -0.14 -11.90 16.98
CA GLY A 368 1.09 -12.22 16.26
C GLY A 368 2.30 -12.29 17.18
N MET A 369 3.28 -11.40 16.98
CA MET A 369 4.46 -11.29 17.82
C MET A 369 4.09 -11.03 19.29
N ALA A 370 4.70 -11.81 20.21
CA ALA A 370 4.44 -11.69 21.63
C ALA A 370 4.77 -10.27 22.16
N GLY A 371 3.91 -9.73 23.00
CA GLY A 371 4.05 -8.38 23.54
C GLY A 371 3.48 -7.27 22.65
N ALA A 372 2.87 -7.61 21.51
CA ALA A 372 2.22 -6.64 20.64
C ALA A 372 1.16 -5.80 21.39
N PRO A 373 1.25 -4.46 21.33
CA PRO A 373 0.24 -3.57 21.88
C PRO A 373 -0.98 -3.47 20.95
N ASP A 374 -2.01 -2.74 21.40
CA ASP A 374 -3.20 -2.46 20.59
C ASP A 374 -2.83 -1.79 19.24
N ALA A 375 -3.69 -1.96 18.25
CA ALA A 375 -3.46 -1.48 16.90
C ALA A 375 -3.14 0.04 16.87
N GLY A 376 -2.13 0.41 16.09
CA GLY A 376 -1.66 1.80 15.94
C GLY A 376 -0.73 2.30 17.05
N LEU A 377 -0.62 1.59 18.18
CA LEU A 377 0.37 1.92 19.20
C LEU A 377 1.79 1.54 18.75
N TRP A 378 2.78 2.24 19.29
CA TRP A 378 4.19 1.98 18.98
C TRP A 378 4.64 0.66 19.60
N PHE A 379 5.21 -0.21 18.77
CA PHE A 379 5.79 -1.49 19.15
C PHE A 379 7.29 -1.45 18.82
N ASP A 380 8.10 -1.03 19.78
CA ASP A 380 9.50 -0.71 19.56
C ASP A 380 10.34 -1.93 19.18
N GLU A 381 10.12 -3.07 19.84
CA GLU A 381 10.81 -4.32 19.52
C GLU A 381 10.50 -4.79 18.09
N TYR A 382 9.28 -4.54 17.62
CA TYR A 382 8.90 -4.81 16.23
C TYR A 382 9.60 -3.85 15.27
N ALA A 383 9.68 -2.56 15.59
CA ALA A 383 10.41 -1.58 14.80
C ALA A 383 11.92 -1.92 14.70
N GLN A 384 12.54 -2.34 15.80
CA GLN A 384 13.93 -2.82 15.82
C GLN A 384 14.11 -4.02 14.89
N MET A 385 13.24 -5.03 14.99
CA MET A 385 13.24 -6.20 14.10
C MET A 385 13.13 -5.80 12.62
N LEU A 386 12.25 -4.85 12.28
CA LEU A 386 12.11 -4.37 10.90
C LEU A 386 13.39 -3.73 10.37
N VAL A 387 14.11 -2.97 11.19
CA VAL A 387 15.39 -2.34 10.82
C VAL A 387 16.49 -3.38 10.61
N GLU A 388 16.60 -4.34 11.51
CA GLU A 388 17.61 -5.40 11.47
C GLU A 388 17.45 -6.29 10.23
N ASN A 389 16.20 -6.66 9.93
CA ASN A 389 15.87 -7.56 8.84
C ASN A 389 15.57 -6.85 7.51
N ALA A 390 15.83 -5.55 7.40
CA ALA A 390 15.51 -4.79 6.19
C ALA A 390 16.19 -5.39 4.94
N ASP A 391 15.41 -5.57 3.86
CA ASP A 391 15.89 -6.05 2.56
C ASP A 391 15.32 -5.22 1.38
N PRO A 392 16.17 -4.50 0.62
CA PRO A 392 17.59 -4.30 0.89
C PRO A 392 17.82 -3.58 2.22
N SER A 393 18.96 -3.85 2.85
CA SER A 393 19.32 -3.16 4.08
C SER A 393 19.29 -1.64 3.90
N LEU A 394 18.70 -0.94 4.85
CA LEU A 394 18.67 0.52 4.86
C LEU A 394 20.12 1.05 4.82
N VAL A 395 20.35 2.04 3.96
CA VAL A 395 21.64 2.75 3.90
C VAL A 395 21.76 3.58 5.18
N PRO A 396 22.82 3.47 5.99
CA PRO A 396 22.90 4.17 7.27
C PRO A 396 23.10 5.68 7.09
N THR A 397 22.35 6.47 7.87
CA THR A 397 22.52 7.92 8.00
C THR A 397 23.14 8.24 9.36
N TYR A 398 24.45 8.48 9.37
CA TYR A 398 25.16 8.93 10.58
C TYR A 398 24.86 10.40 10.88
N SER A 399 24.87 10.73 12.17
CA SER A 399 24.66 12.08 12.72
C SER A 399 25.81 13.02 12.43
#